data_AF-A0A968ZJK3-F1
#
_entry.id   AF-A0A968ZJK3-F1
#
_cell.length_a   1.000
_cell.length_b   1.000
_cell.length_c   1.000
_cell.angle_alpha   90.00
_cell.angle_beta   90.00
_cell.angle_gamma   90.00
#
_symmetry.space_group_name_H-M   'P 1'
#
loop_
_entity.id
_entity.type
_entity.pdbx_description
1 polymer ?
#
loop_
_entity_poly.entity_id
_entity_poly.type
_entity_poly.pdbx_seq_one_letter_code
_entity_poly.pdbx_strand_id
1 'polypeptide(L)' 'LRQRSTEVIRYLSQRSGGAFPIVAVGGISSGADALEKLRAGATLVQVYTGFVYQGPAVVREINEYLMRAD' A
#
# COMPACT_ATOMS: atom_id res chain seq x y z
N LEU A 1 -4.83 9.52 8.87
CA LEU A 1 -3.80 9.63 7.78
C LEU A 1 -3.97 8.57 6.69
N ARG A 2 -4.16 7.29 7.03
CA ARG A 2 -4.31 6.18 6.08
C ARG A 2 -5.34 6.44 4.97
N GLN A 3 -6.58 6.78 5.34
CA GLN A 3 -7.67 7.05 4.39
C GLN A 3 -7.34 8.18 3.40
N ARG A 4 -6.89 9.34 3.91
CA ARG A 4 -6.49 10.49 3.08
C ARG A 4 -5.37 10.13 2.09
N SER A 5 -4.39 9.33 2.52
CA SER A 5 -3.34 8.82 1.63
C SER A 5 -3.91 7.91 0.53
N THR A 6 -4.89 7.05 0.85
CA THR A 6 -5.56 6.19 -0.15
C THR A 6 -6.32 7.04 -1.17
N GLU A 7 -7.01 8.08 -0.71
CA GLU A 7 -7.76 8.99 -1.60
C GLU A 7 -6.85 9.75 -2.56
N VAL A 8 -5.69 10.23 -2.08
CA VAL A 8 -4.70 10.90 -2.94
C VAL A 8 -4.15 9.95 -4.01
N ILE A 9 -3.85 8.69 -3.65
CA ILE A 9 -3.40 7.68 -4.62
C ILE A 9 -4.46 7.47 -5.70
N ARG A 10 -5.72 7.28 -5.28
CA ARG A 10 -6.84 7.08 -6.20
C ARG A 10 -7.01 8.27 -7.15
N TYR A 11 -6.97 9.49 -6.61
CA TYR A 11 -7.04 10.70 -7.40
C TYR A 11 -5.92 10.80 -8.43
N LEU A 12 -4.67 10.58 -8.02
CA LEU A 12 -3.51 10.66 -8.92
C LEU A 12 -3.55 9.57 -9.98
N SER A 13 -3.89 8.33 -9.61
CA SER A 13 -3.98 7.20 -10.54
C SER A 13 -5.03 7.45 -11.63
N GLN A 14 -6.22 7.92 -11.24
CA GLN A 14 -7.29 8.24 -12.17
C GLN A 14 -6.94 9.42 -13.10
N ARG A 15 -6.31 10.46 -12.55
CA ARG A 15 -5.95 11.66 -13.32
C ARG A 15 -4.76 11.45 -14.24
N SER A 16 -3.79 10.63 -13.83
CA SER A 16 -2.61 10.33 -14.64
C SER A 16 -2.89 9.30 -15.74
N GLY A 17 -3.96 8.51 -15.60
CA GLY A 17 -4.24 7.41 -16.54
C GLY A 17 -3.12 6.39 -16.60
N GLY A 18 -2.35 6.25 -15.51
CA GLY A 18 -1.17 5.36 -15.47
C GLY A 18 0.08 5.94 -16.15
N ALA A 19 0.15 7.24 -16.41
CA ALA A 19 1.33 7.89 -17.01
C ALA A 19 2.62 7.76 -16.19
N PHE A 20 2.52 7.46 -14.89
CA PHE A 20 3.66 7.20 -14.01
C PHE A 20 3.27 6.23 -12.88
N PRO A 21 4.25 5.44 -12.38
CA PRO A 21 4.01 4.56 -11.24
C PRO A 21 3.81 5.36 -9.96
N ILE A 22 2.92 4.88 -9.10
CA ILE A 22 2.64 5.50 -7.79
C ILE A 22 3.15 4.57 -6.69
N VAL A 23 4.03 5.07 -5.83
CA VAL A 23 4.51 4.36 -4.63
C VAL A 23 3.73 4.85 -3.42
N ALA A 24 2.93 3.98 -2.83
CA ALA A 24 2.10 4.29 -1.68
C ALA A 24 2.91 4.21 -0.38
N VAL A 25 2.86 5.29 0.40
CA VAL A 25 3.51 5.36 1.71
C VAL A 25 2.49 5.82 2.77
N GLY A 26 2.60 5.26 3.97
CA GLY A 26 1.94 5.75 5.18
C GLY A 26 0.75 4.90 5.63
N GLY A 27 0.83 4.43 6.88
CA GLY A 27 -0.24 3.66 7.53
C GLY A 27 -0.42 2.26 6.97
N ILE A 28 0.67 1.61 6.55
CA ILE A 28 0.68 0.22 6.09
C ILE A 28 1.32 -0.63 7.19
N SER A 29 0.51 -1.47 7.83
CA SER A 29 0.92 -2.37 8.91
C SER A 29 0.25 -3.74 8.81
N SER A 30 -0.40 -4.03 7.69
CA SER A 30 -1.09 -5.29 7.43
C SER A 30 -1.21 -5.53 5.92
N GLY A 31 -1.45 -6.78 5.51
CA GLY A 31 -1.73 -7.12 4.12
C GLY A 31 -2.99 -6.44 3.57
N ALA A 32 -4.01 -6.26 4.41
CA ALA A 32 -5.23 -5.55 4.05
C ALA A 32 -4.97 -4.07 3.72
N ASP A 33 -4.12 -3.39 4.50
CA ASP A 33 -3.71 -2.01 4.23
C ASP A 33 -2.95 -1.92 2.90
N ALA A 34 -2.02 -2.84 2.66
CA ALA A 34 -1.26 -2.90 1.41
C ALA A 34 -2.20 -3.11 0.20
N LEU A 35 -3.13 -4.06 0.31
CA LEU A 35 -4.12 -4.34 -0.74
C LEU A 35 -5.01 -3.13 -1.04
N GLU A 36 -5.44 -2.39 0.00
CA GLU A 36 -6.23 -1.16 -0.19
C GLU A 36 -5.47 -0.13 -1.03
N LYS A 37 -4.17 0.04 -0.78
CA LYS A 37 -3.32 0.98 -1.53
C LYS A 37 -3.10 0.52 -2.98
N LEU A 38 -2.84 -0.77 -3.18
CA LEU A 38 -2.68 -1.35 -4.51
C LEU A 38 -3.97 -1.21 -5.34
N ARG A 39 -5.12 -1.54 -4.75
CA ARG A 39 -6.44 -1.36 -5.39
C ARG A 39 -6.81 0.10 -5.65
N ALA A 40 -6.25 1.04 -4.88
CA ALA A 40 -6.39 2.47 -5.15
C ALA A 40 -5.57 2.94 -6.36
N GLY A 41 -4.72 2.09 -6.94
CA GLY A 41 -3.92 2.39 -8.12
C GLY A 41 -2.43 2.63 -7.84
N ALA A 42 -1.94 2.26 -6.66
CA ALA A 42 -0.51 2.21 -6.40
C ALA A 42 0.13 1.02 -7.11
N THR A 43 1.35 1.22 -7.63
CA THR A 43 2.18 0.18 -8.23
C THR A 43 2.98 -0.57 -7.16
N LEU A 44 3.38 0.13 -6.10
CA LEU A 44 4.21 -0.39 -5.03
C LEU A 44 3.76 0.19 -3.68
N VAL A 45 4.09 -0.52 -2.59
CA VAL A 45 3.85 -0.07 -1.22
C VAL A 45 5.17 -0.02 -0.43
N GLN A 46 5.32 0.98 0.43
CA GLN A 46 6.48 1.11 1.33
C GLN A 46 6.04 1.00 2.78
N VAL A 47 6.70 0.10 3.51
CA VAL A 47 6.45 -0.16 4.93
C VAL A 47 7.60 0.40 5.75
N TYR A 48 7.31 1.37 6.64
CA TYR A 48 8.30 1.94 7.56
C TYR A 48 7.83 1.78 9.00
N THR A 49 6.77 2.50 9.39
CA THR A 49 6.25 2.46 10.77
C THR A 49 5.86 1.03 11.17
N GLY A 50 5.17 0.27 10.31
CA GLY A 50 4.87 -1.14 10.55
C GLY A 50 6.13 -1.98 10.80
N PHE A 51 7.18 -1.78 10.01
CA PHE A 51 8.45 -2.48 10.17
C PHE A 51 9.14 -2.16 11.50
N VAL A 52 9.16 -0.88 11.90
CA VAL A 52 9.79 -0.44 13.16
C VAL A 52 9.06 -1.01 14.37
N TYR A 53 7.72 -1.00 14.38
CA TYR A 53 6.93 -1.37 15.57
C TYR A 53 6.54 -2.86 15.64
N GLN A 54 6.40 -3.54 14.50
CA GLN A 54 5.98 -4.95 14.44
C GLN A 54 7.13 -5.90 14.07
N GLY A 55 8.30 -5.35 13.75
CA GLY A 55 9.47 -6.11 13.35
C GLY A 55 9.41 -6.58 11.89
N PRO A 56 10.46 -7.29 11.44
CA PRO A 56 10.64 -7.64 10.02
C PRO A 56 9.61 -8.65 9.49
N ALA A 57 8.95 -9.41 10.37
CA ALA A 57 7.95 -10.41 9.99
C ALA A 57 6.76 -9.79 9.22
N VAL A 58 6.43 -8.52 9.48
CA VAL A 58 5.34 -7.80 8.80
C VAL A 58 5.47 -7.84 7.28
N VAL A 59 6.69 -7.81 6.74
CA VAL A 59 6.93 -7.85 5.29
C VAL A 59 6.49 -9.20 4.72
N ARG A 60 6.84 -10.28 5.41
CA ARG A 60 6.44 -11.64 5.02
C ARG A 60 4.93 -11.81 5.12
N GLU A 61 4.33 -11.36 6.22
CA GLU A 61 2.87 -11.45 6.44
C GLU A 61 2.08 -10.68 5.38
N ILE A 62 2.53 -9.48 5.01
CA ILE A 62 1.94 -8.69 3.93
C ILE A 62 2.01 -9.47 2.61
N ASN A 63 3.18 -10.00 2.25
CA ASN A 63 3.33 -10.75 1.00
C ASN A 63 2.48 -12.03 0.97
N GLU A 64 2.45 -12.79 2.07
CA GLU A 64 1.62 -14.00 2.18
C GLU A 64 0.12 -13.69 2.06
N TYR A 65 -0.33 -12.56 2.62
CA TYR A 65 -1.70 -12.10 2.45
C TYR A 65 -2.00 -11.73 1.00
N LEU A 66 -1.13 -10.95 0.35
CA LEU A 66 -1.34 -10.51 -1.03
C LEU A 66 -1.39 -11.68 -2.01
N MET A 67 -0.53 -12.69 -1.85
CA MET A 67 -0.55 -13.91 -2.69
C MET A 67 -1.85 -14.72 -2.57
N ARG A 68 -2.64 -14.53 -1.51
CA ARG A 68 -3.93 -15.21 -1.30
C ARG A 68 -5.14 -14.35 -1.68
N ALA A 69 -4.93 -13.05 -1.89
CA ALA A 69 -5.99 -12.09 -2.17
C ALA A 69 -6.25 -11.87 -3.67
N ASP A 70 -5.36 -12.40 -4.52
CA ASP A 70 -5.49 -12.51 -5.97
C ASP A 70 -6.12 -13.86 -6.38
#